data_AF-A0A4Q3FHW6-F1
#
_entry.id   AF-A0A4Q3FHW6-F1
#
_cell.length_a   1.000
_cell.length_b   1.000
_cell.length_c   1.000
_cell.angle_alpha   90.00
_cell.angle_beta   90.00
_cell.angle_gamma   90.00
#
_symmetry.space_group_name_H-M   'P 1'
#
loop_
_entity.id
_entity.type
_entity.pdbx_description
1 polymer ?
#
loop_
_entity_poly.entity_id
_entity_poly.type
_entity_poly.pdbx_seq_one_letter_code
_entity_poly.pdbx_strand_id
1 'polypeptide(L)' 'MPFSSLNDPMDLARAYASMERVWNEVKDTIPEPDQAKERERIAYMVAACAPLALDEDDLTQNVLFQLGQGLAA' A
#
# COMPACT_ATOMS: atom_id res chain seq x y z
N MET A 1 -12.36 -4.55 -5.01
CA MET A 1 -11.90 -4.59 -3.61
C MET A 1 -10.42 -4.91 -3.63
N PRO A 2 -9.58 -4.12 -2.94
CA PRO A 2 -8.15 -4.43 -2.80
C PRO A 2 -8.02 -5.73 -2.01
N PHE A 3 -7.04 -6.57 -2.39
CA PHE A 3 -6.74 -7.88 -1.77
C PHE A 3 -7.68 -9.04 -2.05
N SER A 4 -8.77 -8.89 -2.83
CA SER A 4 -9.61 -10.04 -3.21
C SER A 4 -8.88 -11.13 -4.03
N SER A 5 -7.70 -10.80 -4.57
CA SER A 5 -6.83 -11.76 -5.26
C SER A 5 -5.87 -12.51 -4.32
N LEU A 6 -5.74 -12.08 -3.06
CA LEU A 6 -4.93 -12.75 -2.05
C LEU A 6 -5.80 -13.79 -1.35
N ASN A 7 -5.46 -15.07 -1.52
CA ASN A 7 -6.20 -16.19 -0.91
C ASN A 7 -5.54 -16.71 0.35
N ASP A 8 -4.25 -16.43 0.54
CA ASP A 8 -3.52 -16.85 1.71
C ASP A 8 -3.72 -15.86 2.87
N PRO A 9 -4.05 -16.33 4.08
CA PRO A 9 -4.29 -15.46 5.23
C PRO A 9 -3.03 -14.71 5.70
N MET A 10 -1.85 -15.27 5.47
CA MET A 10 -0.57 -14.64 5.81
C MET A 10 -0.25 -13.52 4.82
N ASP A 11 -0.50 -13.74 3.52
CA ASP A 11 -0.40 -12.67 2.51
C ASP A 11 -1.40 -11.53 2.78
N LEU A 12 -2.62 -11.85 3.19
CA LEU A 12 -3.60 -10.85 3.60
C LEU A 12 -3.11 -10.03 4.79
N ALA A 13 -2.66 -10.69 5.86
CA ALA A 13 -2.15 -10.01 7.05
C ALA A 13 -0.98 -9.08 6.71
N ARG A 14 -0.04 -9.57 5.91
CA ARG A 14 1.12 -8.81 5.42
C ARG A 14 0.71 -7.61 4.57
N ALA A 15 -0.27 -7.77 3.68
CA ALA A 15 -0.79 -6.68 2.86
C ALA A 15 -1.46 -5.60 3.72
N TYR A 16 -2.28 -5.97 4.70
CA TYR A 16 -2.88 -5.00 5.62
C TYR A 16 -1.82 -4.27 6.45
N ALA A 17 -0.86 -4.99 7.03
CA ALA A 17 0.22 -4.40 7.82
C ALA A 17 1.08 -3.42 6.99
N SER A 18 1.42 -3.80 5.76
CA SER A 18 2.15 -2.94 4.84
C SER A 18 1.34 -1.69 4.46
N MET A 19 0.04 -1.86 4.16
CA MET A 19 -0.86 -0.75 3.87
C MET A 19 -0.94 0.25 5.03
N GLU A 20 -1.07 -0.24 6.26
CA GLU A 20 -1.13 0.62 7.45
C GLU A 20 0.18 1.38 7.68
N ARG A 21 1.34 0.72 7.48
CA ARG A 21 2.65 1.39 7.55
C ARG A 21 2.78 2.49 6.52
N VAL A 22 2.55 2.18 5.25
CA VAL A 22 2.60 3.17 4.16
C VAL A 22 1.65 4.32 4.45
N TRP A 23 0.41 4.03 4.86
CA TRP A 23 -0.57 5.04 5.18
C TRP A 23 -0.12 5.95 6.31
N ASN A 24 0.49 5.40 7.36
CA ASN A 24 0.96 6.18 8.50
C ASN A 24 2.07 7.18 8.13
N GLU A 25 2.90 6.83 7.14
CA GLU A 25 3.98 7.71 6.64
C GLU A 25 3.44 8.87 5.79
N VAL A 26 2.37 8.66 5.02
CA VAL A 26 1.88 9.67 4.05
C VAL A 26 0.63 10.43 4.51
N LYS A 27 -0.15 9.91 5.47
CA LYS A 27 -1.44 10.51 5.87
C LYS A 27 -1.34 11.98 6.30
N ASP A 28 -0.22 12.38 6.90
CA ASP A 28 -0.01 13.75 7.40
C ASP A 28 0.30 14.74 6.27
N THR A 29 0.78 14.24 5.13
CA THR A 29 1.07 15.07 3.95
C THR A 29 -0.14 15.24 3.02
N ILE A 30 -1.20 14.45 3.23
CA ILE A 30 -2.41 14.44 2.41
C ILE A 30 -3.55 15.14 3.15
N PRO A 31 -4.23 16.12 2.53
CA PRO A 31 -5.37 16.78 3.15
C PRO A 31 -6.53 15.79 3.37
N GLU A 32 -7.20 15.88 4.53
CA GLU A 32 -8.34 15.03 4.92
C GLU A 32 -9.35 14.69 3.80
N PRO A 33 -9.82 15.63 2.96
CA PRO A 33 -10.77 15.31 1.88
C PRO A 33 -10.22 14.30 0.85
N ASP A 34 -8.91 14.30 0.62
CA ASP A 34 -8.26 13.39 -0.34
C ASP A 34 -7.76 12.09 0.31
N GLN A 35 -7.75 12.02 1.64
CA GLN A 35 -7.21 10.87 2.36
C GLN A 35 -7.92 9.55 2.03
N ALA A 36 -9.25 9.55 1.92
CA ALA A 36 -9.99 8.34 1.59
C ALA A 36 -9.61 7.79 0.20
N LYS A 37 -9.47 8.69 -0.77
CA LYS A 37 -9.09 8.36 -2.15
C LYS A 37 -7.65 7.85 -2.23
N GLU A 38 -6.72 8.53 -1.55
CA GLU A 38 -5.31 8.12 -1.56
C GLU A 38 -5.12 6.81 -0.79
N ARG A 39 -5.82 6.61 0.33
CA ARG A 39 -5.81 5.34 1.06
C ARG A 39 -6.31 4.17 0.20
N GLU A 40 -7.38 4.38 -0.58
CA GLU A 40 -7.84 3.37 -1.53
C GLU A 40 -6.80 3.08 -2.62
N ARG A 41 -6.17 4.12 -3.17
CA ARG A 41 -5.09 3.98 -4.16
C ARG A 41 -3.90 3.20 -3.59
N ILE A 42 -3.50 3.46 -2.36
CA ILE A 42 -2.45 2.71 -1.64
C ILE A 42 -2.83 1.25 -1.50
N ALA A 43 -4.08 0.94 -1.14
CA ALA A 43 -4.53 -0.45 -1.04
C ALA A 43 -4.40 -1.21 -2.36
N TYR A 44 -4.70 -0.57 -3.51
CA TYR A 44 -4.51 -1.16 -4.82
C TYR A 44 -3.03 -1.33 -5.18
N MET A 45 -2.16 -0.39 -4.82
CA MET A 45 -0.70 -0.53 -5.02
C MET A 45 -0.13 -1.68 -4.18
N VAL A 46 -0.51 -1.78 -2.91
CA VAL A 46 -0.12 -2.89 -2.03
C VAL A 46 -0.56 -4.22 -2.63
N ALA A 47 -1.80 -4.32 -3.14
CA ALA A 47 -2.29 -5.54 -3.76
C ALA A 47 -1.48 -5.92 -5.02
N ALA A 48 -1.03 -4.94 -5.80
CA ALA A 48 -0.20 -5.16 -6.99
C ALA A 48 1.25 -5.56 -6.64
N CYS A 49 1.81 -4.99 -5.57
CA CYS A 49 3.16 -5.31 -5.11
C CYS A 49 3.25 -6.59 -4.27
N ALA A 50 2.16 -7.02 -3.63
CA ALA A 50 2.12 -8.20 -2.76
C ALA A 50 2.74 -9.47 -3.38
N PRO A 51 2.40 -9.88 -4.62
CA PRO A 51 3.01 -11.08 -5.22
C PRO A 51 4.48 -10.91 -5.64
N LEU A 52 4.98 -9.68 -5.73
CA LEU A 52 6.36 -9.38 -6.12
C LEU A 52 7.32 -9.32 -4.94
N ALA A 53 6.78 -9.08 -3.75
CA ALA A 53 7.58 -8.76 -2.59
C ALA A 53 7.97 -10.01 -1.79
N LEU A 54 9.17 -10.02 -1.22
CA LEU A 54 9.67 -11.17 -0.43
C LEU A 54 9.14 -11.20 1.00
N ASP A 55 9.07 -10.04 1.66
CA ASP A 55 8.57 -9.86 3.03
C ASP A 55 7.75 -8.55 3.20
N GLU A 56 7.03 -8.38 4.31
CA GLU A 56 6.27 -7.17 4.68
C GLU A 56 7.08 -5.89 4.49
N ASP A 57 8.35 -5.89 4.90
CA ASP A 57 9.21 -4.71 4.78
C ASP A 57 9.47 -4.37 3.30
N ASP A 58 9.82 -5.39 2.50
CA ASP A 58 10.03 -5.25 1.06
C ASP A 58 8.75 -4.77 0.34
N LEU A 59 7.58 -5.27 0.74
CA LEU A 59 6.29 -4.81 0.24
C LEU A 59 6.05 -3.34 0.55
N THR A 60 6.33 -2.92 1.78
CA THR A 60 6.21 -1.53 2.23
C THR A 60 7.12 -0.61 1.41
N GLN A 61 8.39 -0.97 1.23
CA GLN A 61 9.35 -0.17 0.46
C GLN A 61 8.97 -0.06 -1.02
N ASN A 62 8.51 -1.16 -1.64
CA ASN A 62 8.06 -1.17 -3.02
C ASN A 62 6.88 -0.21 -3.26
N VAL A 63 5.92 -0.19 -2.33
CA VAL A 63 4.76 0.70 -2.42
C VAL A 63 5.16 2.16 -2.20
N LEU A 64 6.02 2.46 -1.22
CA LEU A 64 6.55 3.81 -1.00
C LEU A 64 7.32 4.33 -2.22
N PHE A 65 8.14 3.47 -2.84
CA PHE A 65 8.83 3.80 -4.08
C PHE A 65 7.84 4.14 -5.19
N GLN A 66 6.79 3.34 -5.37
CA GLN A 66 5.75 3.58 -6.38
C GLN A 66 4.94 4.86 -6.12
N LEU A 67 4.64 5.17 -4.85
CA LEU A 67 4.04 6.45 -4.44
C LEU A 67 4.91 7.65 -4.82
N GLY A 68 6.21 7.58 -4.51
CA GLY A 68 7.17 8.63 -4.84
C GLY A 68 7.31 8.84 -6.34
N GLN A 69 7.32 7.76 -7.13
CA GLN A 69 7.34 7.83 -8.60
C GLN A 69 6.06 8.47 -9.15
N GLY A 70 4.90 8.21 -8.54
CA GLY A 70 3.63 8.82 -8.93
C GLY A 70 3.48 10.30 -8.58
N LEU A 71 4.34 10.85 -7.71
CA LEU A 71 4.34 12.27 -7.34
C LEU A 71 5.25 13.12 -8.26
N ALA A 72 6.12 12.48 -9.04
CA ALA A 72 7.11 13.12 -9.91
C ALA A 72 6.66 13.26 -11.39
N ALA A 73 5.42 12.88 -11.72
CA ALA A 73 4.86 12.86 -13.07
C ALA A 73 3.78 13.91 -13.30
#